data_AF-A0A521HUE8-F1
#
_entry.id   AF-A0A521HUE8-F1
#
_cell.length_a   1.000
_cell.length_b   1.000
_cell.length_c   1.000
_cell.angle_alpha   90.00
_cell.angle_beta   90.00
_cell.angle_gamma   90.00
#
_symmetry.space_group_name_H-M   'P 1'
#
loop_
_entity.id
_entity.type
_entity.pdbx_description
1 polymer ?
#
loop_
_entity_poly.entity_id
_entity_poly.type
_entity_poly.pdbx_seq_one_letter_code
_entity_poly.pdbx_strand_id
1 'polypeptide(L)' 'MRTTNALERVNKEIKRRTRVATLFPNEASCERLVTAVAMEISEEWVTGRIYLDMSETE' A
#
# COMPACT_ATOMS: atom_id res chain seq x y z
N MET A 1 -8.89 0.01 21.72
CA MET A 1 -7.56 0.49 21.28
C MET A 1 -7.54 0.56 19.77
N ARG A 2 -7.48 1.76 19.18
CA ARG A 2 -7.13 1.93 17.76
C ARG A 2 -5.61 1.89 17.70
N THR A 3 -5.04 0.79 17.25
CA THR A 3 -3.61 0.69 16.97
C THR A 3 -3.33 1.51 15.71
N THR A 4 -2.39 2.44 15.77
CA THR A 4 -1.77 3.12 14.62
C THR A 4 -0.85 2.15 13.86
N ASN A 5 -1.26 0.89 13.73
CA ASN A 5 -0.41 -0.16 13.19
C ASN A 5 -0.42 -0.08 11.66
N ALA A 6 0.71 0.38 11.11
CA ALA A 6 0.90 0.47 9.66
C ALA A 6 0.63 -0.88 8.96
N LEU A 7 0.97 -2.01 9.62
CA LEU A 7 0.76 -3.34 9.07
C LEU A 7 -0.73 -3.68 8.93
N GLU A 8 -1.56 -3.34 9.93
CA GLU A 8 -3.01 -3.53 9.86
C GLU A 8 -3.63 -2.72 8.73
N ARG A 9 -3.13 -1.49 8.49
CA ARG A 9 -3.57 -0.64 7.39
C ARG A 9 -3.22 -1.27 6.03
N VAL A 10 -2.00 -1.77 5.87
CA VAL A 10 -1.57 -2.47 4.64
C VAL A 10 -2.44 -3.71 4.39
N ASN A 11 -2.64 -4.55 5.42
CA ASN A 11 -3.47 -5.76 5.29
C ASN A 11 -4.94 -5.44 4.94
N LYS A 12 -5.49 -4.38 5.53
CA LYS A 12 -6.84 -3.92 5.20
C LYS A 12 -6.94 -3.45 3.75
N GLU A 13 -5.91 -2.77 3.25
CA GLU A 13 -5.88 -2.26 1.87
C GLU A 13 -5.75 -3.38 0.84
N ILE A 14 -4.85 -4.33 1.09
CA ILE A 14 -4.73 -5.55 0.28
C ILE A 14 -6.08 -6.26 0.21
N LYS A 15 -6.74 -6.49 1.36
CA LYS A 15 -8.06 -7.13 1.41
C LYS A 15 -9.14 -6.33 0.68
N ARG A 16 -9.09 -5.00 0.73
CA ARG A 16 -10.05 -4.12 0.03
C ARG A 16 -9.91 -4.25 -1.48
N ARG A 17 -8.68 -4.21 -2.00
CA ARG A 17 -8.41 -4.23 -3.45
C ARG A 17 -8.56 -5.62 -4.07
N THR A 18 -8.23 -6.67 -3.32
CA THR A 18 -8.48 -8.05 -3.77
C THR A 18 -9.97 -8.42 -3.74
N ARG A 19 -10.79 -7.80 -2.87
CA ARG A 19 -12.24 -8.10 -2.78
C ARG A 19 -13.02 -7.85 -4.07
N VAL A 20 -12.58 -6.94 -4.94
CA VAL A 20 -13.21 -6.70 -6.25
C VAL A 20 -13.02 -7.90 -7.18
N ALA A 21 -11.89 -8.60 -7.05
CA ALA A 21 -11.64 -9.85 -7.73
C ALA A 21 -12.18 -11.01 -6.86
N THR A 22 -13.46 -11.32 -7.01
CA THR A 22 -14.14 -12.43 -6.28
C THR A 22 -13.42 -13.77 -6.43
N LEU A 23 -12.74 -13.99 -7.57
CA LEU A 23 -11.91 -15.16 -7.86
C LEU A 23 -10.73 -14.74 -8.75
N PHE A 24 -9.54 -15.31 -8.51
CA PHE A 24 -8.39 -15.16 -9.39
C PHE A 24 -8.25 -16.39 -10.30
N PRO A 25 -7.88 -16.21 -11.58
CA PRO A 25 -7.74 -17.31 -12.53
C PRO A 25 -6.52 -18.21 -12.24
N ASN A 26 -5.54 -17.71 -11.49
CA ASN A 26 -4.39 -18.45 -10.97
C ASN A 26 -3.70 -17.65 -9.86
N GLU A 27 -2.79 -18.29 -9.14
CA GLU A 27 -2.00 -17.69 -8.06
C GLU A 27 -1.18 -16.48 -8.54
N ALA A 28 -0.51 -16.59 -9.69
CA ALA A 28 0.28 -15.50 -10.27
C ALA A 28 -0.55 -14.23 -10.56
N SER A 29 -1.85 -14.36 -10.78
CA SER A 29 -2.74 -13.19 -10.97
C SER A 29 -3.04 -12.49 -9.66
N CYS A 30 -3.21 -13.26 -8.57
CA CYS A 30 -3.36 -12.70 -7.23
C CYS A 30 -2.05 -12.00 -6.81
N GLU A 31 -0.92 -12.69 -6.99
CA GLU A 31 0.41 -12.16 -6.67
C GLU A 31 0.68 -10.83 -7.39
N ARG A 32 0.41 -10.75 -8.70
CA ARG A 32 0.56 -9.50 -9.46
C ARG A 32 -0.24 -8.34 -8.88
N LEU A 33 -1.49 -8.56 -8.49
CA LEU A 33 -2.31 -7.52 -7.88
C LEU A 33 -1.74 -7.10 -6.53
N VAL A 34 -1.44 -8.05 -5.65
CA VAL A 34 -0.92 -7.77 -4.31
C VAL A 34 0.41 -7.01 -4.39
N THR A 35 1.31 -7.43 -5.29
CA THR A 35 2.59 -6.75 -5.54
C THR A 35 2.38 -5.33 -6.04
N ALA A 36 1.48 -5.11 -7.00
CA ALA A 36 1.16 -3.77 -7.48
C ALA A 36 0.64 -2.85 -6.35
N VAL A 37 -0.23 -3.37 -5.48
CA VAL A 37 -0.74 -2.64 -4.30
C VAL A 37 0.39 -2.32 -3.31
N ALA A 38 1.27 -3.26 -3.05
CA ALA A 38 2.42 -3.06 -2.16
C ALA A 38 3.39 -2.01 -2.72
N MET A 39 3.63 -2.02 -4.03
CA MET A 39 4.46 -1.02 -4.72
C MET A 39 3.87 0.38 -4.59
N GLU A 40 2.56 0.55 -4.83
CA GLU A 40 1.89 1.85 -4.70
C GLU A 40 1.97 2.40 -3.28
N ILE A 41 1.75 1.56 -2.26
CA ILE A 41 1.88 1.96 -0.84
C ILE A 41 3.34 2.35 -0.54
N SER A 42 4.31 1.61 -1.07
CA SER A 42 5.72 1.93 -0.90
C SER A 42 6.07 3.29 -1.52
N GLU A 43 5.58 3.56 -2.74
CA GLU A 43 5.77 4.84 -3.42
C GLU A 43 5.14 5.99 -2.64
N GLU A 44 3.93 5.83 -2.11
CA GLU A 44 3.29 6.80 -1.22
C GLU A 44 4.13 7.06 0.05
N TRP A 45 4.78 6.05 0.61
CA TRP A 45 5.62 6.25 1.81
C TRP A 45 6.93 6.95 1.53
N VAL A 46 7.50 6.73 0.34
CA VAL A 46 8.71 7.41 -0.13
C VAL A 46 8.40 8.87 -0.46
N THR A 47 7.25 9.14 -1.10
CA THR A 47 6.88 10.47 -1.61
C THR A 47 6.11 11.32 -0.58
N GLY A 48 5.26 10.72 0.23
CA GLY A 48 4.31 11.40 1.13
C GLY A 48 4.83 11.71 2.53
N ARG A 49 6.04 11.26 2.89
CA ARG A 49 6.70 11.57 4.17
C ARG A 49 7.97 12.38 3.97
N ILE A 50 7.87 13.45 3.17
CA ILE A 50 8.83 14.55 3.23
C ILE A 50 8.53 15.31 4.52
N TYR A 51 9.04 14.82 5.65
CA TYR A 51 8.98 15.53 6.94
C TYR A 51 9.98 16.69 7.02
N LEU A 52 10.88 16.79 6.05
CA LEU A 52 11.85 17.86 5.89
C LEU A 52 11.58 18.52 4.56
N ASP A 53 10.88 19.64 4.60
CA ASP A 53 10.81 20.54 3.46
C ASP A 53 12.22 21.07 3.20
N MET A 54 12.86 20.58 2.15
CA MET A 54 14.20 21.02 1.73
C MET A 54 14.13 22.36 0.96
N SER A 55 12.94 22.97 0.83
CA SER A 55 12.77 24.28 0.18
C SER A 55 13.10 25.47 1.08
N GLU A 56 13.30 25.28 2.39
CA GLU A 56 13.69 26.36 3.33
C GLU A 56 15.22 26.66 3.35
N THR A 57 15.99 26.12 2.40
CA THR A 57 17.40 26.49 2.20
C THR A 57 17.58 27.40 1.00
N GLU A 58 17.01 28.61 1.05
CA GLU A 58 17.45 29.80 0.30
C GLU A 58 17.34 31.06 1.16
#